data_AF-A0AAU6UT29-F1
#
_entry.id   AF-A0AAU6UT29-F1
#
_cell.length_a   1.000
_cell.length_b   1.000
_cell.length_c   1.000
_cell.angle_alpha   90.00
_cell.angle_beta   90.00
_cell.angle_gamma   90.00
#
_symmetry.space_group_name_H-M   'P 1'
#
loop_
_entity.id
_entity.type
_entity.pdbx_description
1 polymer ?
#
loop_
_entity_poly.entity_id
_entity_poly.type
_entity_poly.pdbx_seq_one_letter_code
_entity_poly.pdbx_strand_id
1 'polypeptide(L)'
;MDLVLKSGTSIASSLAKSFATNVIERWTKRRAEKFFEEFQAKIVESRLLGDNQIEIAKEIDAIISTEIGSEVVFDAYRSVSLAKSKVIGPRIIGALTAEICLENRFSDEFDELFFSVAESLSDFEIINVSSVIESWFELSRSDKKKHYLTGTAYIERNELIYILEHQESNAAFGSSNEIDLNIGNLDFEFCSGLEKFKSLGLLIPRVIQSSYNIEYDGTIQVTKKALVFPLIYRRIISLISEMSDGVEF
;
A
#
# COMPACT_ATOMS: atom_id res chain seq x y z
N MET A 1 -36.29 12.77 -35.23
CA MET A 1 -35.07 12.45 -34.44
C MET A 1 -34.79 13.48 -33.35
N ASP A 2 -35.13 14.76 -33.51
CA ASP A 2 -34.84 15.80 -32.49
C ASP A 2 -35.63 15.71 -31.16
N LEU A 3 -36.83 15.14 -31.15
CA LEU A 3 -37.62 14.96 -29.92
C LEU A 3 -37.03 13.89 -28.98
N VAL A 4 -36.37 12.87 -29.53
CA VAL A 4 -35.71 11.79 -28.78
C VAL A 4 -34.38 12.28 -28.21
N LEU A 5 -33.67 13.15 -28.93
CA LEU A 5 -32.47 13.82 -28.42
C LEU A 5 -32.78 14.80 -27.30
N LYS A 6 -33.87 15.58 -27.42
CA LYS A 6 -34.33 16.51 -26.36
C LYS A 6 -34.84 15.79 -25.09
N SER A 7 -35.51 14.66 -25.21
CA SER A 7 -35.90 13.86 -24.04
C SER A 7 -34.70 13.14 -23.42
N GLY A 8 -33.75 12.68 -24.24
CA GLY A 8 -32.48 12.08 -23.81
C GLY A 8 -31.58 13.04 -23.02
N THR A 9 -31.50 14.32 -23.42
CA THR A 9 -30.77 15.35 -22.66
C THR A 9 -31.38 15.64 -21.29
N SER A 10 -32.71 15.54 -21.16
CA SER A 10 -33.42 15.70 -19.88
C SER A 10 -33.17 14.52 -18.93
N ILE A 11 -33.17 13.29 -19.46
CA ILE A 11 -32.86 12.08 -18.68
C ILE A 11 -31.39 12.06 -18.28
N ALA A 12 -30.47 12.36 -19.21
CA ALA A 12 -29.04 12.39 -18.93
C ALA A 12 -28.67 13.45 -17.89
N SER A 13 -29.27 14.64 -17.94
CA SER A 13 -29.04 15.69 -16.94
C SER A 13 -29.61 15.34 -15.56
N SER A 14 -30.79 14.72 -15.51
CA SER A 14 -31.37 14.20 -14.27
C SER A 14 -30.52 13.08 -13.66
N LEU A 15 -30.04 12.14 -14.49
CA LEU A 15 -29.12 11.09 -14.08
C LEU A 15 -27.80 11.67 -13.57
N ALA A 16 -27.20 12.63 -14.29
CA ALA A 16 -25.97 13.27 -13.89
C ALA A 16 -26.10 13.99 -12.53
N LYS A 17 -27.21 14.72 -12.31
CA LYS A 17 -27.50 15.38 -11.03
C LYS A 17 -27.68 14.37 -9.90
N SER A 18 -28.47 13.31 -10.14
CA SER A 18 -28.67 12.24 -9.16
C SER A 18 -27.37 11.51 -8.82
N PHE A 19 -26.53 11.23 -9.82
CA PHE A 19 -25.24 10.58 -9.62
C PHE A 19 -24.26 11.48 -8.85
N ALA A 20 -24.19 12.77 -9.21
CA ALA A 20 -23.34 13.73 -8.51
C ALA A 20 -23.70 13.82 -7.02
N THR A 21 -24.97 14.03 -6.69
CA THR A 21 -25.41 14.19 -5.30
C THR A 21 -25.40 12.86 -4.51
N ASN A 22 -25.92 11.78 -5.08
CA ASN A 22 -26.09 10.53 -4.32
C ASN A 22 -24.82 9.67 -4.26
N VAL A 23 -23.90 9.84 -5.22
CA VAL A 23 -22.70 9.01 -5.33
C VAL A 23 -21.45 9.84 -5.08
N ILE A 24 -21.20 10.87 -5.88
CA ILE A 24 -19.95 11.64 -5.79
C ILE A 24 -19.85 12.38 -4.47
N GLU A 25 -20.86 13.19 -4.12
CA GLU A 25 -20.88 13.94 -2.87
C GLU A 25 -20.88 13.01 -1.65
N ARG A 26 -21.65 11.92 -1.68
CA ARG A 26 -21.67 10.92 -0.61
C ARG A 26 -20.30 10.32 -0.33
N TRP A 27 -19.60 9.84 -1.37
CA TRP A 27 -18.29 9.20 -1.19
C TRP A 27 -17.18 10.21 -0.92
N THR A 28 -17.27 11.41 -1.46
CA THR A 28 -16.33 12.50 -1.15
C THR A 28 -16.47 12.93 0.30
N LYS A 29 -17.70 13.13 0.77
CA LYS A 29 -18.00 13.44 2.18
C LYS A 29 -17.49 12.33 3.11
N ARG A 30 -17.78 11.06 2.82
CA ARG A 30 -17.31 9.94 3.66
C ARG A 30 -15.77 9.88 3.74
N ARG A 31 -15.07 10.08 2.63
CA ARG A 31 -13.60 10.09 2.60
C ARG A 31 -13.04 11.26 3.41
N ALA A 32 -13.62 12.45 3.22
CA ALA A 32 -13.27 13.64 3.99
C ALA A 32 -13.48 13.46 5.50
N GLU A 33 -14.62 12.90 5.90
CA GLU A 33 -14.91 12.61 7.31
C GLU A 33 -13.87 11.67 7.90
N LYS A 34 -13.54 10.57 7.21
CA LYS A 34 -12.54 9.61 7.70
C LYS A 34 -11.13 10.19 7.78
N PHE A 35 -10.77 11.06 6.84
CA PHE A 35 -9.53 11.81 6.88
C PHE A 35 -9.46 12.74 8.09
N PHE A 36 -10.47 13.60 8.30
CA PHE A 36 -10.45 14.58 9.39
C PHE A 36 -10.62 13.95 10.77
N GLU A 37 -11.40 12.86 10.88
CA GLU A 37 -11.51 12.08 12.12
C GLU A 37 -10.14 11.55 12.57
N GLU A 38 -9.39 10.95 11.66
CA GLU A 38 -8.07 10.39 11.98
C GLU A 38 -7.00 11.47 12.18
N PHE A 39 -7.03 12.53 11.36
CA PHE A 39 -6.16 13.69 11.53
C PHE A 39 -6.32 14.31 12.93
N GLN A 40 -7.56 14.53 13.36
CA GLN A 40 -7.85 15.00 14.71
C GLN A 40 -7.39 13.99 15.76
N ALA A 41 -7.68 12.70 15.58
CA ALA A 41 -7.30 11.65 16.55
C ALA A 41 -5.79 11.62 16.80
N LYS A 42 -4.97 11.74 15.75
CA LYS A 42 -3.51 11.77 15.87
C LYS A 42 -2.97 13.02 16.56
N ILE A 43 -3.57 14.19 16.32
CA ILE A 43 -3.23 15.40 17.08
C ILE A 43 -3.53 15.20 18.57
N VAL A 44 -4.66 14.58 18.91
CA VAL A 44 -5.01 14.28 20.30
C VAL A 44 -4.06 13.28 20.94
N GLU A 45 -3.67 12.22 20.23
CA GLU A 45 -2.73 11.21 20.72
C GLU A 45 -1.35 11.80 21.04
N SER A 46 -0.93 12.83 20.30
CA SER A 46 0.36 13.51 20.50
C SER A 46 0.43 14.34 21.79
N ARG A 47 -0.71 14.59 22.46
CA ARG A 47 -0.79 15.38 23.69
C ARG A 47 -0.57 14.52 24.94
N LEU A 48 -0.08 15.17 26.00
CA LEU A 48 0.00 14.57 27.33
C LEU A 48 -1.42 14.47 27.96
N LEU A 49 -1.67 13.40 28.73
CA LEU A 49 -2.94 13.16 29.42
C LEU A 49 -3.37 14.36 30.29
N GLY A 50 -4.43 15.07 29.91
CA GLY A 50 -5.03 16.15 30.71
C GLY A 50 -5.63 17.34 29.94
N ASP A 51 -5.40 17.43 28.63
CA ASP A 51 -5.83 18.59 27.82
C ASP A 51 -7.34 18.65 27.52
N ASN A 52 -7.88 19.87 27.45
CA ASN A 52 -9.31 20.12 27.21
C ASN A 52 -9.66 20.10 25.70
N GLN A 53 -10.87 19.65 25.34
CA GLN A 53 -11.33 19.63 23.93
C GLN A 53 -11.31 21.00 23.23
N ILE A 54 -11.52 22.09 23.97
CA ILE A 54 -11.49 23.47 23.45
C ILE A 54 -10.08 23.84 22.97
N GLU A 55 -9.04 23.22 23.53
CA GLU A 55 -7.66 23.47 23.13
C GLU A 55 -7.30 22.73 21.84
N ILE A 56 -7.96 21.61 21.52
CA ILE A 56 -7.72 20.83 20.29
C ILE A 56 -8.17 21.63 19.07
N ALA A 57 -9.38 22.18 19.10
CA ALA A 57 -9.90 22.98 17.98
C ALA A 57 -9.00 24.19 17.69
N LYS A 58 -8.52 24.88 18.74
CA LYS A 58 -7.59 26.00 18.61
C LYS A 58 -6.24 25.59 18.04
N GLU A 59 -5.74 24.41 18.38
CA GLU A 59 -4.48 23.89 17.83
C GLU A 59 -4.63 23.51 16.36
N ILE A 60 -5.72 22.83 15.99
CA ILE A 60 -6.02 22.53 14.59
C ILE A 60 -6.14 23.83 13.78
N ASP A 61 -6.85 24.82 14.30
CA ASP A 61 -6.96 26.14 13.66
C ASP A 61 -5.59 26.81 13.54
N ALA A 62 -4.74 26.69 14.56
CA ALA A 62 -3.38 27.24 14.53
C ALA A 62 -2.52 26.55 13.47
N ILE A 63 -2.56 25.21 13.37
CA ILE A 63 -1.86 24.42 12.37
C ILE A 63 -2.29 24.85 10.96
N ILE A 64 -3.59 24.85 10.69
CA ILE A 64 -4.14 25.17 9.36
C ILE A 64 -3.97 26.66 9.01
N SER A 65 -3.78 27.54 10.00
CA SER A 65 -3.50 28.96 9.76
C SER A 65 -2.04 29.24 9.38
N THR A 66 -1.15 28.27 9.53
CA THR A 66 0.23 28.40 9.03
C THR A 66 0.29 28.14 7.52
N GLU A 67 1.25 28.76 6.84
CA GLU A 67 1.47 28.54 5.40
C GLU A 67 1.72 27.04 5.11
N ILE A 68 2.68 26.45 5.83
CA ILE A 68 3.05 25.03 5.70
C ILE A 68 1.87 24.11 6.03
N GLY A 69 1.21 24.30 7.18
CA GLY A 69 0.10 23.44 7.59
C GLY A 69 -1.10 23.54 6.63
N SER A 70 -1.39 24.74 6.11
CA SER A 70 -2.46 24.91 5.11
C SER A 70 -2.16 24.18 3.80
N GLU A 71 -0.91 24.23 3.33
CA GLU A 71 -0.45 23.58 2.11
C GLU A 71 -0.47 22.06 2.25
N VAL A 72 0.12 21.54 3.32
CA VAL A 72 0.16 20.10 3.63
C VAL A 72 -1.25 19.51 3.74
N VAL A 73 -2.15 20.17 4.48
CA VAL A 73 -3.54 19.70 4.63
C VAL A 73 -4.29 19.77 3.31
N PHE A 74 -4.07 20.81 2.51
CA PHE A 74 -4.71 20.95 1.20
C PHE A 74 -4.28 19.85 0.22
N ASP A 75 -2.98 19.58 0.14
CA ASP A 75 -2.44 18.56 -0.75
C ASP A 75 -2.87 17.15 -0.33
N ALA A 76 -2.83 16.85 0.97
CA ALA A 76 -3.36 15.60 1.49
C ALA A 76 -4.86 15.42 1.17
N TYR A 77 -5.66 16.47 1.33
CA TYR A 77 -7.09 16.43 1.02
C TYR A 77 -7.36 16.20 -0.48
N ARG A 78 -6.48 16.67 -1.36
CA ARG A 78 -6.55 16.38 -2.80
C ARG A 78 -6.40 14.88 -3.06
N SER A 79 -5.42 14.23 -2.42
CA SER A 79 -5.25 12.77 -2.51
C SER A 79 -6.46 12.02 -1.93
N VAL A 80 -7.02 12.45 -0.81
CA VAL A 80 -8.26 11.86 -0.25
C VAL A 80 -9.43 11.94 -1.23
N SER A 81 -9.55 13.06 -1.94
CA SER A 81 -10.62 13.28 -2.92
C SER A 81 -10.51 12.35 -4.15
N LEU A 82 -9.30 11.85 -4.44
CA LEU A 82 -9.02 10.94 -5.55
C LEU A 82 -8.84 9.49 -5.11
N ALA A 83 -8.69 9.22 -3.81
CA ALA A 83 -8.43 7.90 -3.27
C ALA A 83 -9.51 6.86 -3.67
N LYS A 84 -9.05 5.68 -4.11
CA LYS A 84 -9.91 4.53 -4.41
C LYS A 84 -10.52 3.94 -3.15
N SER A 85 -9.78 3.97 -2.04
CA SER A 85 -10.26 3.59 -0.71
C SER A 85 -11.30 4.59 -0.18
N LYS A 86 -12.28 4.08 0.58
CA LYS A 86 -13.34 4.89 1.19
C LYS A 86 -13.12 5.13 2.68
N VAL A 87 -12.25 4.33 3.32
CA VAL A 87 -12.06 4.34 4.77
C VAL A 87 -10.57 4.30 5.12
N ILE A 88 -9.88 3.20 4.79
CA ILE A 88 -8.53 2.93 5.29
C ILE A 88 -7.51 3.91 4.71
N GLY A 89 -7.53 4.13 3.39
CA GLY A 89 -6.68 5.11 2.70
C GLY A 89 -6.85 6.52 3.25
N PRO A 90 -8.07 7.09 3.32
CA PRO A 90 -8.30 8.38 3.97
C PRO A 90 -7.79 8.47 5.41
N ARG A 91 -7.93 7.41 6.20
CA ARG A 91 -7.39 7.36 7.58
C ARG A 91 -5.86 7.40 7.59
N ILE A 92 -5.20 6.57 6.75
CA ILE A 92 -3.73 6.59 6.60
C ILE A 92 -3.25 8.00 6.21
N ILE A 93 -3.90 8.62 5.22
CA ILE A 93 -3.56 9.98 4.78
C ILE A 93 -3.75 10.97 5.94
N GLY A 94 -4.86 10.88 6.68
CA GLY A 94 -5.15 11.74 7.83
C GLY A 94 -4.08 11.62 8.92
N ALA A 95 -3.68 10.40 9.26
CA ALA A 95 -2.67 10.14 10.26
C ALA A 95 -1.30 10.72 9.88
N LEU A 96 -0.84 10.46 8.65
CA LEU A 96 0.43 10.99 8.15
C LEU A 96 0.44 12.51 8.06
N THR A 97 -0.67 13.10 7.62
CA THR A 97 -0.82 14.56 7.53
C THR A 97 -0.71 15.22 8.90
N ALA A 98 -1.31 14.61 9.92
CA ALA A 98 -1.21 15.11 11.30
C ALA A 98 0.23 15.11 11.79
N GLU A 99 0.96 14.02 11.59
CA GLU A 99 2.37 13.93 11.98
C GLU A 99 3.23 14.99 11.28
N ILE A 100 3.09 15.13 9.95
CA ILE A 100 3.83 16.14 9.16
C ILE A 100 3.55 17.56 9.69
N CYS A 101 2.29 17.86 10.01
CA CYS A 101 1.90 19.14 10.58
C CYS A 101 2.48 19.38 11.99
N LEU A 102 2.44 18.37 12.86
CA LEU A 102 3.01 18.44 14.21
C LEU A 102 4.53 18.63 14.19
N GLU A 103 5.20 18.04 13.19
CA GLU A 103 6.64 18.18 12.95
C GLU A 103 7.00 19.48 12.20
N ASN A 104 6.01 20.23 11.72
CA ASN A 104 6.17 21.48 10.96
C ASN A 104 7.17 21.33 9.79
N ARG A 105 6.99 20.28 8.99
CA ARG A 105 7.81 19.96 7.81
C ARG A 105 6.94 19.72 6.58
N PHE A 106 7.58 19.54 5.43
CA PHE A 106 6.93 19.01 4.22
C PHE A 106 7.03 17.48 4.18
N SER A 107 6.20 16.85 3.34
CA SER A 107 6.27 15.42 3.05
C SER A 107 7.63 15.05 2.44
N ASP A 108 8.16 13.90 2.84
CA ASP A 108 9.35 13.32 2.25
C ASP A 108 9.00 12.21 1.24
N GLU A 109 10.01 11.57 0.64
CA GLU A 109 9.80 10.50 -0.34
C GLU A 109 9.03 9.28 0.23
N PHE A 110 9.14 9.02 1.55
CA PHE A 110 8.42 7.91 2.18
C PHE A 110 6.96 8.28 2.43
N ASP A 111 6.69 9.50 2.86
CA ASP A 111 5.32 10.00 3.05
C ASP A 111 4.57 10.00 1.70
N GLU A 112 5.20 10.49 0.63
CA GLU A 112 4.63 10.48 -0.73
C GLU A 112 4.36 9.06 -1.24
N LEU A 113 5.25 8.11 -0.93
CA LEU A 113 5.03 6.70 -1.25
C LEU A 113 3.82 6.14 -0.48
N PHE A 114 3.67 6.48 0.79
CA PHE A 114 2.54 6.01 1.61
C PHE A 114 1.21 6.65 1.19
N PHE A 115 1.22 7.94 0.82
CA PHE A 115 0.08 8.59 0.20
C PHE A 115 -0.29 7.90 -1.11
N SER A 116 0.68 7.55 -1.95
CA SER A 116 0.45 6.83 -3.20
C SER A 116 -0.21 5.46 -2.99
N VAL A 117 0.19 4.72 -1.95
CA VAL A 117 -0.45 3.46 -1.53
C VAL A 117 -1.90 3.70 -1.12
N ALA A 118 -2.12 4.65 -0.21
CA ALA A 118 -3.44 4.96 0.33
C ALA A 118 -4.43 5.49 -0.73
N GLU A 119 -3.92 6.20 -1.74
CA GLU A 119 -4.71 6.71 -2.86
C GLU A 119 -5.06 5.61 -3.88
N SER A 120 -4.10 4.74 -4.22
CA SER A 120 -4.20 3.83 -5.36
C SER A 120 -4.94 2.51 -5.08
N LEU A 121 -4.96 2.07 -3.82
CA LEU A 121 -5.57 0.80 -3.42
C LEU A 121 -6.97 1.01 -2.82
N SER A 122 -7.89 0.07 -3.06
CA SER A 122 -9.17 0.01 -2.34
C SER A 122 -8.99 -0.57 -0.94
N ASP A 123 -9.98 -0.38 -0.06
CA ASP A 123 -9.95 -0.94 1.30
C ASP A 123 -9.66 -2.45 1.31
N PHE A 124 -10.28 -3.19 0.37
CA PHE A 124 -10.06 -4.63 0.21
C PHE A 124 -8.63 -4.97 -0.26
N GLU A 125 -8.10 -4.23 -1.25
CA GLU A 125 -6.74 -4.42 -1.75
C GLU A 125 -5.70 -4.13 -0.64
N ILE A 126 -5.93 -3.08 0.16
CA ILE A 126 -5.06 -2.68 1.27
C ILE A 126 -4.94 -3.81 2.32
N ILE A 127 -6.07 -4.37 2.77
CA ILE A 127 -6.08 -5.44 3.76
C ILE A 127 -5.41 -6.70 3.25
N ASN A 128 -5.73 -7.10 2.01
CA ASN A 128 -5.17 -8.32 1.43
C ASN A 128 -3.66 -8.25 1.34
N VAL A 129 -3.11 -7.13 0.85
CA VAL A 129 -1.67 -6.95 0.76
C VAL A 129 -1.03 -7.00 2.14
N SER A 130 -1.59 -6.29 3.12
CA SER A 130 -1.09 -6.33 4.51
C SER A 130 -1.04 -7.75 5.06
N SER A 131 -2.13 -8.51 4.89
CA SER A 131 -2.24 -9.90 5.33
C SER A 131 -1.21 -10.81 4.66
N VAL A 132 -0.98 -10.67 3.35
CA VAL A 132 0.04 -11.44 2.64
C VAL A 132 1.44 -11.11 3.16
N ILE A 133 1.80 -9.83 3.30
CA ILE A 133 3.11 -9.43 3.81
C ILE A 133 3.31 -9.89 5.26
N GLU A 134 2.28 -9.80 6.11
CA GLU A 134 2.32 -10.32 7.48
C GLU A 134 2.51 -11.83 7.52
N SER A 135 1.83 -12.59 6.66
CA SER A 135 2.04 -14.04 6.56
C SER A 135 3.49 -14.38 6.21
N TRP A 136 4.14 -13.58 5.37
CA TRP A 136 5.56 -13.76 5.05
C TRP A 136 6.47 -13.44 6.25
N PHE A 137 6.13 -12.43 7.06
CA PHE A 137 6.79 -12.19 8.33
C PHE A 137 6.65 -13.38 9.28
N GLU A 138 5.47 -13.97 9.40
CA GLU A 138 5.23 -15.16 10.23
C GLU A 138 6.03 -16.37 9.75
N LEU A 139 6.06 -16.62 8.44
CA LEU A 139 6.89 -17.65 7.82
C LEU A 139 8.37 -17.45 8.14
N SER A 140 8.86 -16.20 8.04
CA SER A 140 10.26 -15.87 8.35
C SER A 140 10.66 -16.13 9.80
N ARG A 141 9.71 -16.11 10.73
CA ARG A 141 9.93 -16.40 12.16
C ARG A 141 9.81 -17.90 12.47
N SER A 142 8.97 -18.60 11.71
CA SER A 142 8.61 -20.00 11.99
C SER A 142 9.57 -20.99 11.34
N ASP A 143 10.21 -20.62 10.22
CA ASP A 143 11.02 -21.56 9.46
C ASP A 143 12.44 -21.74 10.03
N LYS A 144 12.70 -22.95 10.54
CA LYS A 144 14.05 -23.55 10.61
C LYS A 144 14.44 -24.19 9.27
N LYS A 145 13.61 -24.06 8.22
CA LYS A 145 13.86 -24.64 6.90
C LYS A 145 14.96 -23.89 6.17
N LYS A 146 15.60 -24.61 5.26
CA LYS A 146 16.54 -24.13 4.26
C LYS A 146 15.96 -22.89 3.54
N HIS A 147 16.59 -21.71 3.71
CA HIS A 147 16.21 -20.38 3.18
C HIS A 147 16.17 -20.26 1.63
N TYR A 148 15.94 -21.36 0.93
CA TYR A 148 16.01 -21.45 -0.52
C TYR A 148 14.88 -22.29 -1.12
N LEU A 149 13.96 -22.82 -0.32
CA LEU A 149 12.83 -23.57 -0.86
C LEU A 149 11.71 -22.62 -1.30
N THR A 150 11.00 -22.99 -2.38
CA THR A 150 9.79 -22.31 -2.80
C THR A 150 8.77 -22.20 -1.65
N GLY A 151 8.14 -21.04 -1.52
CA GLY A 151 7.15 -20.76 -0.48
C GLY A 151 7.74 -20.48 0.90
N THR A 152 9.06 -20.28 1.00
CA THR A 152 9.71 -19.87 2.26
C THR A 152 9.96 -18.37 2.26
N ALA A 153 9.95 -17.79 3.46
CA ALA A 153 10.31 -16.40 3.69
C ALA A 153 11.46 -16.32 4.69
N TYR A 154 12.32 -15.32 4.57
CA TYR A 154 13.37 -15.03 5.54
C TYR A 154 13.75 -13.55 5.50
N ILE A 155 14.42 -13.09 6.55
CA ILE A 155 14.93 -11.72 6.63
C ILE A 155 16.44 -11.75 6.45
N GLU A 156 16.94 -10.99 5.47
CA GLU A 156 18.37 -10.79 5.24
C GLU A 156 18.63 -9.32 4.92
N ARG A 157 19.68 -8.73 5.50
CA ARG A 157 20.12 -7.34 5.21
C ARG A 157 19.01 -6.29 5.24
N ASN A 158 18.12 -6.38 6.23
CA ASN A 158 16.97 -5.46 6.39
C ASN A 158 15.93 -5.56 5.25
N GLU A 159 15.84 -6.71 4.59
CA GLU A 159 14.84 -7.03 3.58
C GLU A 159 14.10 -8.30 4.00
N LEU A 160 12.77 -8.32 3.85
CA LEU A 160 11.98 -9.54 3.90
C LEU A 160 11.96 -10.15 2.49
N ILE A 161 12.42 -11.38 2.36
CA ILE A 161 12.56 -12.08 1.08
C ILE A 161 11.62 -13.27 1.09
N TYR A 162 10.70 -13.32 0.12
CA TYR A 162 9.82 -14.46 -0.13
C TYR A 162 10.27 -15.18 -1.41
N ILE A 163 10.53 -16.48 -1.34
CA ILE A 163 10.97 -17.28 -2.49
C ILE A 163 9.75 -17.77 -3.27
N LEU A 164 9.54 -17.18 -4.45
CA LEU A 164 8.50 -17.59 -5.40
C LEU A 164 8.82 -18.94 -6.04
N GLU A 165 10.08 -19.12 -6.43
CA GLU A 165 10.49 -20.28 -7.20
C GLU A 165 11.97 -20.56 -6.98
N HIS A 166 12.30 -21.84 -6.80
CA HIS A 166 13.67 -22.34 -6.77
C HIS A 166 13.80 -23.52 -7.72
N GLN A 167 14.61 -23.34 -8.76
CA GLN A 167 14.90 -24.37 -9.75
C GLN A 167 16.40 -24.71 -9.71
N GLU A 168 16.70 -26.00 -9.71
CA GLU A 168 18.06 -26.53 -9.88
C GLU A 168 18.10 -27.35 -11.17
N SER A 169 19.03 -27.03 -12.06
CA SER A 169 19.28 -27.78 -13.28
C SER A 169 20.71 -28.28 -13.32
N ASN A 170 20.88 -29.57 -13.58
CA ASN A 170 22.18 -30.17 -13.84
C ASN A 170 22.51 -29.96 -15.32
N ALA A 171 23.50 -29.11 -15.63
CA ALA A 171 23.99 -28.89 -16.98
C ALA A 171 25.00 -29.98 -17.40
N ALA A 172 24.76 -31.23 -17.00
CA ALA A 172 25.54 -32.37 -17.48
C ALA A 172 25.01 -32.79 -18.86
N PHE A 173 25.86 -32.70 -19.88
CA PHE A 173 25.60 -33.17 -21.26
C PHE A 173 24.37 -32.56 -21.97
N GLY A 174 24.51 -31.33 -22.48
CA GLY A 174 23.78 -30.87 -23.67
C GLY A 174 22.28 -30.59 -23.54
N SER A 175 21.67 -30.73 -22.36
CA SER A 175 20.30 -30.28 -22.11
C SER A 175 20.27 -28.80 -21.71
N SER A 176 19.80 -27.94 -22.61
CA SER A 176 19.39 -26.58 -22.25
C SER A 176 17.93 -26.63 -21.77
N ASN A 177 17.71 -26.44 -20.47
CA ASN A 177 16.36 -26.14 -19.99
C ASN A 177 16.08 -24.66 -20.19
N GLU A 178 15.02 -24.33 -20.91
CA GLU A 178 14.50 -22.96 -20.94
C GLU A 178 13.95 -22.63 -19.55
N ILE A 179 14.52 -21.61 -18.91
CA ILE A 179 14.05 -21.11 -17.62
C ILE A 179 13.30 -19.82 -17.89
N ASP A 180 11.99 -19.82 -17.67
CA ASP A 180 11.21 -18.58 -17.67
C ASP A 180 11.68 -17.72 -16.50
N LEU A 181 12.13 -16.49 -16.78
CA LEU A 181 12.58 -15.54 -15.75
C LEU A 181 11.45 -14.57 -15.34
N ASN A 182 10.29 -14.68 -15.97
CA ASN A 182 9.17 -13.82 -15.66
C ASN A 182 8.62 -14.13 -14.27
N ILE A 183 8.35 -13.06 -13.52
CA ILE A 183 7.53 -13.12 -12.31
C ILE A 183 6.14 -12.75 -12.77
N GLY A 184 5.24 -13.74 -12.73
CA GLY A 184 3.88 -13.62 -13.21
C GLY A 184 3.08 -12.52 -12.51
N ASN A 185 1.81 -12.42 -12.85
CA ASN A 185 0.93 -11.43 -12.22
C ASN A 185 0.64 -11.85 -10.77
N LEU A 186 1.11 -11.02 -9.84
CA LEU A 186 1.05 -11.28 -8.41
C LEU A 186 -0.37 -11.24 -7.85
N ASP A 187 -1.30 -10.57 -8.52
CA ASP A 187 -2.70 -10.53 -8.08
C ASP A 187 -3.38 -11.89 -8.23
N PHE A 188 -3.00 -12.68 -9.24
CA PHE A 188 -3.51 -14.04 -9.42
C PHE A 188 -2.84 -15.06 -8.49
N GLU A 189 -1.56 -14.87 -8.21
CA GLU A 189 -0.77 -15.80 -7.40
C GLU A 189 -1.04 -15.63 -5.90
N PHE A 190 -1.24 -14.39 -5.43
CA PHE A 190 -1.41 -14.08 -4.02
C PHE A 190 -2.75 -13.41 -3.74
N CYS A 191 -2.89 -12.14 -4.13
CA CYS A 191 -4.08 -11.37 -3.84
C CYS A 191 -4.16 -10.08 -4.67
N SER A 192 -5.39 -9.64 -4.95
CA SER A 192 -5.63 -8.34 -5.59
C SER A 192 -4.99 -7.19 -4.82
N GLY A 193 -4.18 -6.39 -5.52
CA GLY A 193 -3.48 -5.23 -4.97
C GLY A 193 -1.97 -5.42 -4.85
N LEU A 194 -1.47 -6.65 -4.88
CA LEU A 194 -0.05 -6.94 -4.72
C LEU A 194 0.77 -6.48 -5.94
N GLU A 195 0.21 -6.59 -7.15
CA GLU A 195 0.86 -6.06 -8.36
C GLU A 195 0.97 -4.53 -8.31
N LYS A 196 0.00 -3.84 -7.69
CA LYS A 196 0.10 -2.38 -7.47
C LYS A 196 1.20 -2.05 -6.48
N PHE A 197 1.32 -2.80 -5.38
CA PHE A 197 2.41 -2.65 -4.41
C PHE A 197 3.79 -2.80 -5.07
N LYS A 198 3.91 -3.77 -5.99
CA LYS A 198 5.09 -3.93 -6.85
C LYS A 198 5.29 -2.72 -7.77
N SER A 199 4.25 -2.24 -8.45
CA SER A 199 4.35 -1.08 -9.36
C SER A 199 4.71 0.23 -8.65
N LEU A 200 4.32 0.37 -7.39
CA LEU A 200 4.66 1.50 -6.52
C LEU A 200 6.08 1.40 -5.93
N GLY A 201 6.77 0.28 -6.13
CA GLY A 201 8.16 0.09 -5.69
C GLY A 201 8.32 -0.42 -4.25
N LEU A 202 7.23 -0.79 -3.57
CA LEU A 202 7.30 -1.39 -2.23
C LEU A 202 7.72 -2.86 -2.27
N LEU A 203 7.50 -3.51 -3.41
CA LEU A 203 7.82 -4.91 -3.62
C LEU A 203 8.72 -5.08 -4.84
N ILE A 204 9.93 -5.58 -4.62
CA ILE A 204 10.98 -5.64 -5.63
C ILE A 204 11.12 -7.09 -6.11
N PRO A 205 10.79 -7.39 -7.38
CA PRO A 205 11.09 -8.69 -7.96
C PRO A 205 12.60 -8.87 -8.09
N ARG A 206 13.11 -10.02 -7.65
CA ARG A 206 14.54 -10.36 -7.72
C ARG A 206 14.70 -11.76 -8.31
N VAL A 207 15.54 -11.87 -9.33
CA VAL A 207 15.96 -13.15 -9.92
C VAL A 207 17.44 -13.32 -9.66
N ILE A 208 17.82 -14.43 -9.02
CA ILE A 208 19.21 -14.77 -8.69
C ILE A 208 19.57 -16.05 -9.42
N GLN A 209 20.59 -15.99 -10.25
CA GLN A 209 21.17 -17.16 -10.91
C GLN A 209 22.56 -17.42 -10.35
N SER A 210 22.84 -18.66 -9.97
CA SER A 210 24.15 -19.08 -9.47
C SER A 210 24.54 -20.41 -10.10
N SER A 211 25.83 -20.61 -10.35
CA SER A 211 26.37 -21.84 -10.93
C SER A 211 27.48 -22.40 -10.05
N TYR A 212 27.39 -23.69 -9.73
CA TYR A 212 28.39 -24.40 -8.93
C TYR A 212 29.00 -25.53 -9.77
N ASN A 213 30.34 -25.60 -9.81
CA ASN A 213 31.04 -26.71 -10.44
C ASN A 213 31.13 -27.86 -9.46
N ILE A 214 30.71 -29.05 -9.88
CA ILE A 214 30.99 -30.30 -9.17
C ILE A 214 32.27 -30.87 -9.77
N GLU A 215 33.26 -31.17 -8.92
CA GLU A 215 34.67 -31.46 -9.27
C GLU A 215 34.91 -32.53 -10.34
N TYR A 216 33.91 -33.33 -10.76
CA TYR A 216 34.14 -34.45 -11.67
C TYR A 216 33.18 -34.68 -12.85
N ASP A 217 32.03 -33.99 -13.03
CA ASP A 217 31.25 -34.18 -14.29
C ASP A 217 30.07 -33.22 -14.57
N GLY A 218 30.00 -32.04 -13.94
CA GLY A 218 28.90 -31.11 -14.29
C GLY A 218 28.84 -29.80 -13.53
N THR A 219 28.10 -28.86 -14.10
CA THR A 219 27.72 -27.60 -13.46
C THR A 219 26.27 -27.68 -13.01
N ILE A 220 26.00 -27.39 -11.73
CA ILE A 220 24.63 -27.14 -11.25
C ILE A 220 24.34 -25.67 -11.48
N GLN A 221 23.26 -25.37 -12.18
CA GLN A 221 22.68 -24.03 -12.23
C GLN A 221 21.50 -23.96 -11.28
N VAL A 222 21.46 -22.93 -10.45
CA VAL A 222 20.39 -22.65 -9.52
C VAL A 222 19.79 -21.31 -9.87
N THR A 223 18.50 -21.30 -10.19
CA THR A 223 17.72 -20.07 -10.41
C THR A 223 16.71 -19.90 -9.28
N LYS A 224 16.76 -18.75 -8.62
CA LYS A 224 15.81 -18.35 -7.57
C LYS A 224 15.05 -17.12 -8.02
N LYS A 225 13.72 -17.17 -7.98
CA LYS A 225 12.85 -16.00 -8.08
C LYS A 225 12.33 -15.66 -6.70
N ALA A 226 12.40 -14.38 -6.37
CA ALA A 226 11.99 -13.89 -5.07
C ALA A 226 11.26 -12.56 -5.19
N LEU A 227 10.42 -12.28 -4.20
CA LEU A 227 9.86 -10.97 -3.94
C LEU A 227 10.54 -10.41 -2.69
N VAL A 228 10.97 -9.17 -2.79
CA VAL A 228 11.72 -8.50 -1.73
C VAL A 228 10.90 -7.31 -1.23
N PHE A 229 10.57 -7.32 0.06
CA PHE A 229 9.93 -6.22 0.76
C PHE A 229 10.96 -5.56 1.71
N PRO A 230 11.51 -4.39 1.36
CA PRO A 230 12.43 -3.66 2.23
C PRO A 230 11.78 -3.32 3.58
N LEU A 231 12.46 -3.63 4.69
CA LEU A 231 11.90 -3.41 6.03
C LEU A 231 11.77 -1.93 6.40
N ILE A 232 12.41 -1.03 5.65
CA ILE A 232 12.18 0.41 5.78
C ILE A 232 10.71 0.78 5.51
N TYR A 233 10.00 -0.01 4.69
CA TYR A 233 8.57 0.18 4.42
C TYR A 233 7.66 -0.50 5.44
N ARG A 234 8.19 -1.18 6.47
CA ARG A 234 7.38 -1.90 7.46
C ARG A 234 6.32 -1.01 8.12
N ARG A 235 6.60 0.29 8.25
CA ARG A 235 5.69 1.28 8.82
C ARG A 235 4.34 1.32 8.11
N ILE A 236 4.30 1.17 6.77
CA ILE A 236 3.02 1.19 6.04
C ILE A 236 2.13 0.00 6.42
N ILE A 237 2.71 -1.17 6.68
CA ILE A 237 1.96 -2.36 7.12
C ILE A 237 1.37 -2.12 8.50
N SER A 238 2.14 -1.52 9.41
CA SER A 238 1.65 -1.15 10.74
C SER A 238 0.52 -0.12 10.68
N LEU A 239 0.66 0.91 9.84
CA LEU A 239 -0.41 1.89 9.62
C LEU A 239 -1.66 1.24 9.03
N ILE A 240 -1.51 0.32 8.07
CA ILE A 240 -2.66 -0.40 7.50
C ILE A 240 -3.38 -1.20 8.59
N SER A 241 -2.64 -1.93 9.43
CA SER A 241 -3.24 -2.70 10.53
C SER A 241 -4.04 -1.79 11.48
N GLU A 242 -3.44 -0.70 11.95
CA GLU A 242 -4.09 0.27 12.84
C GLU A 242 -5.33 0.92 12.21
N MET A 243 -5.24 1.30 10.93
CA MET A 243 -6.33 1.98 10.22
C MET A 243 -7.42 1.02 9.71
N SER A 244 -7.18 -0.29 9.78
CA SER A 244 -8.16 -1.33 9.45
C SER A 244 -9.01 -1.73 10.67
N ASP A 245 -8.59 -1.38 11.89
CA ASP A 245 -9.34 -1.70 13.09
C ASP A 245 -10.73 -1.04 13.07
N GLY A 246 -11.75 -1.86 13.34
CA GLY A 246 -13.16 -1.45 13.36
C GLY A 246 -13.81 -1.24 12.00
N VAL A 247 -13.15 -1.63 10.89
CA VAL A 247 -13.74 -1.55 9.55
C VAL A 247 -14.61 -2.77 9.27
N GLU A 248 -15.94 -2.59 9.25
CA GLU A 248 -16.90 -3.58 8.78
C GLU A 248 -17.08 -3.49 7.26
N PHE A 249 -17.02 -4.64 6.57
CA PHE A 249 -17.17 -4.77 5.12
C PHE A 249 -18.58 -5.19 4.70
#